data_AF-A0A8D0NCH7-F1
#
_entry.id   AF-A0A8D0NCH7-F1
#
_cell.length_a   1.000
_cell.length_b   1.000
_cell.length_c   1.000
_cell.angle_alpha   90.00
_cell.angle_beta   90.00
_cell.angle_gamma   90.00
#
_symmetry.space_group_name_H-M   'P 1'
#
loop_
_entity.id
_entity.type
_entity.pdbx_description
1 polymer ?
#
loop_
_entity_poly.entity_id
_entity_poly.type
_entity_poly.pdbx_seq_one_letter_code
_entity_poly.pdbx_strand_id
1 'polypeptide(L)'
;MATLARLQARSASVARQYYYRNSVVDVFRKKENDAAVKIQSWFRGCRVRAYIRYLHRAATVIQKRWRGYLGRQHYQLIVKLAYYTMKMNLYNAMAVRIQRRWRGYKIRKYCFNYYYLKAYLKAVSETNEAVREALEEFADMKEREERKADLEKEEKKRDYQARKTHYLLSTKQIPGVYNSPFRKEPDPRELRLQKAKPLTHPRPKVTPKRSASLRNWLECTRARSFPRSAVLPPIDRKPCQGPFRDIAEVLAQRYKPLEPTLRVAEPIDGPKEARAELQRQEWTRNVQDKLFLPFSSYHKSKKHIPAMHLSSKYGPDSYGSQHFREKNPERWICDKDFQTVLPSFDLFSEYGKLYSKAGQIV
;
A
#
# COMPACT_ATOMS: atom_id res chain seq x y z
N MET A 1 -1.93 67.33 -109.42
CA MET A 1 -0.55 67.64 -109.00
C MET A 1 -0.47 68.71 -107.88
N ALA A 2 -1.18 69.84 -107.96
CA ALA A 2 -1.06 70.95 -106.98
C ALA A 2 -1.60 70.68 -105.56
N THR A 3 -2.49 69.70 -105.37
CA THR A 3 -3.02 69.31 -104.04
C THR A 3 -2.05 68.40 -103.29
N LEU A 4 -1.46 67.43 -103.99
CA LEU A 4 -0.47 66.51 -103.45
C LEU A 4 0.80 67.26 -103.02
N ALA A 5 1.29 68.22 -103.82
CA ALA A 5 2.40 69.10 -103.45
C ALA A 5 2.10 69.94 -102.19
N ARG A 6 0.87 70.46 -102.03
CA ARG A 6 0.46 71.18 -100.80
C ARG A 6 0.40 70.28 -99.56
N LEU A 7 -0.05 69.04 -99.72
CA LEU A 7 -0.08 68.05 -98.65
C LEU A 7 1.34 67.60 -98.26
N GLN A 8 2.24 67.42 -99.23
CA GLN A 8 3.66 67.12 -98.98
C GLN A 8 4.37 68.29 -98.30
N ALA A 9 4.06 69.54 -98.67
CA ALA A 9 4.59 70.71 -97.97
C ALA A 9 4.08 70.81 -96.51
N ARG A 10 2.80 70.45 -96.28
CA ARG A 10 2.20 70.41 -94.94
C ARG A 10 2.65 69.21 -94.10
N SER A 11 2.93 68.05 -94.69
CA SER A 11 3.33 66.85 -93.95
C SER A 11 4.61 67.08 -93.15
N ALA A 12 5.58 67.82 -93.71
CA ALA A 12 6.80 68.21 -93.01
C ALA A 12 6.55 69.14 -91.81
N SER A 13 5.55 70.03 -91.88
CA SER A 13 5.14 70.87 -90.75
C SER A 13 4.40 70.07 -89.66
N VAL A 14 3.52 69.16 -90.07
CA VAL A 14 2.75 68.30 -89.15
C VAL A 14 3.68 67.32 -88.43
N ALA A 15 4.63 66.72 -89.15
CA ALA A 15 5.65 65.87 -88.55
C ALA A 15 6.46 66.64 -87.51
N ARG A 16 6.96 67.85 -87.85
CA ARG A 16 7.68 68.69 -86.89
C ARG A 16 6.85 69.06 -85.66
N GLN A 17 5.57 69.42 -85.84
CA GLN A 17 4.66 69.69 -84.72
C GLN A 17 4.41 68.46 -83.86
N TYR A 18 4.26 67.28 -84.47
CA TYR A 18 4.10 66.00 -83.77
C TYR A 18 5.34 65.67 -82.94
N TYR A 19 6.54 65.72 -83.53
CA TYR A 19 7.79 65.45 -82.83
C TYR A 19 8.04 66.47 -81.71
N TYR A 20 7.76 67.76 -81.95
CA TYR A 20 7.86 68.79 -80.91
C TYR A 20 6.91 68.49 -79.74
N ARG A 21 5.63 68.18 -80.01
CA ARG A 21 4.66 67.81 -78.97
C ARG A 21 5.09 66.56 -78.19
N ASN A 22 5.55 65.51 -78.87
CA ASN A 22 6.05 64.32 -78.20
C ASN A 22 7.31 64.61 -77.38
N SER A 23 8.24 65.42 -77.89
CA SER A 23 9.47 65.77 -77.16
C SER A 23 9.17 66.52 -75.86
N VAL A 24 8.17 67.42 -75.86
CA VAL A 24 7.72 68.14 -74.66
C VAL A 24 7.07 67.18 -73.65
N VAL A 25 6.27 66.22 -74.12
CA VAL A 25 5.62 65.21 -73.26
C VAL A 25 6.63 64.20 -72.70
N ASP A 26 7.61 63.78 -73.49
CA ASP A 26 8.62 62.79 -73.08
C ASP A 26 9.46 63.28 -71.88
N VAL A 27 9.66 64.59 -71.72
CA VAL A 27 10.33 65.18 -70.55
C VAL A 27 9.58 64.88 -69.24
N PHE A 28 8.24 64.82 -69.27
CA PHE A 28 7.41 64.54 -68.09
C PHE A 28 7.07 63.06 -67.92
N ARG A 29 7.08 62.28 -69.01
CA ARG A 29 6.70 60.86 -69.03
C ARG A 29 7.42 60.03 -67.97
N LYS A 30 8.74 60.26 -67.76
CA LYS A 30 9.50 59.55 -66.72
C LYS A 30 9.03 59.91 -65.31
N LYS A 31 8.80 61.21 -65.03
CA LYS A 31 8.34 61.69 -63.73
C LYS A 31 6.93 61.17 -63.40
N GLU A 32 6.03 61.19 -64.38
CA GLU A 32 4.67 60.67 -64.23
C GLU A 32 4.67 59.15 -64.00
N ASN A 33 5.49 58.40 -64.75
CA ASN A 33 5.62 56.97 -64.56
C ASN A 33 6.19 56.64 -63.16
N ASP A 34 7.25 57.32 -62.73
CA ASP A 34 7.82 57.12 -61.39
C ASP A 34 6.81 57.42 -60.28
N ALA A 35 6.01 58.49 -60.43
CA ALA A 35 4.92 58.81 -59.50
C ALA A 35 3.82 57.74 -59.51
N ALA A 36 3.40 57.27 -60.69
CA ALA A 36 2.42 56.20 -60.84
C ALA A 36 2.90 54.90 -60.19
N VAL A 37 4.17 54.50 -60.40
CA VAL A 37 4.77 53.32 -59.78
C VAL A 37 4.82 53.46 -58.26
N LYS A 38 5.13 54.64 -57.72
CA LYS A 38 5.09 54.91 -56.27
C LYS A 38 3.68 54.74 -55.69
N ILE A 39 2.66 55.30 -56.35
CA ILE A 39 1.26 55.16 -55.92
C ILE A 39 0.81 53.69 -55.99
N GLN A 40 1.11 53.01 -57.10
CA GLN A 40 0.75 51.60 -57.31
C GLN A 40 1.44 50.67 -56.30
N SER A 41 2.73 50.85 -56.07
CA SER A 41 3.49 50.05 -55.10
C SER A 41 3.00 50.26 -53.68
N TRP A 42 2.71 51.51 -53.29
CA TRP A 42 2.09 51.84 -52.01
C TRP A 42 0.72 51.16 -51.84
N PHE A 43 -0.17 51.30 -52.83
CA PHE A 43 -1.51 50.70 -52.79
C PHE A 43 -1.44 49.17 -52.71
N ARG A 44 -0.61 48.52 -53.55
CA ARG A 44 -0.38 47.07 -53.51
C ARG A 44 0.12 46.63 -52.13
N GLY A 45 1.07 47.38 -51.55
CA GLY A 45 1.58 47.15 -50.20
C GLY A 45 0.50 47.28 -49.12
N CYS A 46 -0.34 48.32 -49.19
CA CYS A 46 -1.46 48.51 -48.27
C CYS A 46 -2.46 47.36 -48.34
N ARG A 47 -2.80 46.88 -49.54
CA ARG A 47 -3.71 45.75 -49.74
C ARG A 47 -3.15 44.46 -49.15
N VAL A 48 -1.87 44.15 -49.40
CA VAL A 48 -1.22 42.95 -48.85
C VAL A 48 -1.13 43.02 -47.32
N ARG A 49 -0.71 44.15 -46.75
CA ARG A 49 -0.65 44.32 -45.28
C ARG A 49 -2.03 44.22 -44.63
N ALA A 50 -3.08 44.76 -45.25
CA ALA A 50 -4.44 44.60 -44.76
C ALA A 50 -4.87 43.13 -44.73
N TYR A 51 -4.59 42.39 -45.82
CA TYR A 51 -4.89 40.97 -45.91
C TYR A 51 -4.12 40.14 -44.87
N ILE A 52 -2.82 40.38 -44.69
CA ILE A 52 -2.01 39.70 -43.66
C ILE A 52 -2.56 39.98 -42.25
N ARG A 53 -2.94 41.23 -41.94
CA ARG A 53 -3.58 41.55 -40.65
C ARG A 53 -4.90 40.81 -40.45
N TYR A 54 -5.71 40.69 -41.50
CA TYR A 54 -6.93 39.90 -41.46
C TYR A 54 -6.66 38.42 -41.16
N LEU A 55 -5.69 37.82 -41.86
CA LEU A 55 -5.28 36.42 -41.63
C LEU A 55 -4.77 36.20 -40.21
N HIS A 56 -3.92 37.08 -39.69
CA HIS A 56 -3.47 36.99 -38.29
C HIS A 56 -4.62 37.07 -37.30
N ARG A 57 -5.55 38.01 -37.50
CA ARG A 57 -6.75 38.12 -36.65
C ARG A 57 -7.57 36.83 -36.67
N ALA A 58 -7.81 36.26 -37.85
CA ALA A 58 -8.53 35.00 -37.99
C ALA A 58 -7.79 33.85 -37.27
N ALA A 59 -6.48 33.73 -37.46
CA ALA A 59 -5.65 32.73 -36.79
C ALA A 59 -5.71 32.88 -35.26
N THR A 60 -5.58 34.10 -34.73
CA THR A 60 -5.69 34.36 -33.29
C THR A 60 -7.05 33.96 -32.73
N VAL A 61 -8.15 34.21 -33.45
CA VAL A 61 -9.50 33.80 -33.03
C VAL A 61 -9.61 32.27 -32.95
N ILE A 62 -9.13 31.56 -33.97
CA ILE A 62 -9.12 30.09 -34.00
C ILE A 62 -8.29 29.55 -32.83
N GLN A 63 -7.07 30.04 -32.68
CA GLN A 63 -6.15 29.61 -31.62
C GLN A 63 -6.70 29.91 -30.22
N LYS A 64 -7.27 31.10 -29.99
CA LYS A 64 -7.91 31.47 -28.72
C LYS A 64 -9.04 30.50 -28.39
N ARG A 65 -9.91 30.19 -29.36
CA ARG A 65 -11.03 29.29 -29.16
C ARG A 65 -10.58 27.86 -28.89
N TRP A 66 -9.55 27.39 -29.60
CA TRP A 66 -8.96 26.07 -29.41
C TRP A 66 -8.33 25.91 -28.02
N ARG A 67 -7.49 26.87 -27.60
CA ARG A 67 -6.90 26.87 -26.24
C ARG A 67 -7.98 26.86 -25.15
N GLY A 68 -9.05 27.64 -25.34
CA GLY A 68 -10.19 27.64 -24.43
C GLY A 68 -10.95 26.30 -24.41
N TYR A 69 -11.08 25.62 -25.56
CA TYR A 69 -11.69 24.29 -25.63
C TYR A 69 -10.85 23.26 -24.87
N LEU A 70 -9.54 23.22 -25.09
CA LEU A 70 -8.62 22.31 -24.37
C LEU A 70 -8.68 22.53 -22.86
N GLY A 71 -8.67 23.78 -22.41
CA GLY A 71 -8.81 24.11 -20.98
C GLY A 71 -10.11 23.58 -20.38
N ARG A 72 -11.25 23.73 -21.09
CA ARG A 72 -12.54 23.19 -20.64
C ARG A 72 -12.57 21.66 -20.61
N GLN A 73 -11.97 21.00 -21.61
CA GLN A 73 -11.87 19.53 -21.63
C GLN A 73 -11.05 19.01 -20.44
N HIS A 74 -9.90 19.65 -20.17
CA HIS A 74 -9.07 19.29 -19.02
C HIS A 74 -9.79 19.50 -17.69
N TYR A 75 -10.47 20.63 -17.53
CA TYR A 75 -11.27 20.90 -16.33
C TYR A 75 -12.39 19.87 -16.13
N GLN A 76 -13.12 19.50 -17.19
CA GLN A 76 -14.14 18.44 -17.12
C GLN A 76 -13.57 17.10 -16.67
N LEU A 77 -12.37 16.73 -17.13
CA LEU A 77 -11.68 15.53 -16.67
C LEU A 77 -11.35 15.59 -15.18
N ILE A 78 -10.82 16.71 -14.70
CA ILE A 78 -10.49 16.91 -13.27
C ILE A 78 -11.76 16.79 -12.41
N VAL A 79 -12.83 17.48 -12.80
CA VAL A 79 -14.11 17.43 -12.06
C VAL A 79 -14.67 16.01 -12.02
N LYS A 80 -14.62 15.30 -13.15
CA LYS A 80 -15.07 13.90 -13.25
C LYS A 80 -14.24 13.00 -12.33
N LEU A 81 -12.91 13.16 -12.32
CA LEU A 81 -12.01 12.41 -11.43
C LEU A 81 -12.32 12.70 -9.96
N ALA A 82 -12.43 13.98 -9.59
CA ALA A 82 -12.74 14.39 -8.22
C ALA A 82 -14.06 13.80 -7.73
N TYR A 83 -15.09 13.81 -8.58
CA TYR A 83 -16.38 13.18 -8.29
C TYR A 83 -16.24 11.67 -8.02
N TYR A 84 -15.52 10.94 -8.88
CA TYR A 84 -15.32 9.50 -8.66
C TYR A 84 -14.52 9.21 -7.40
N THR A 85 -13.47 9.97 -7.13
CA THR A 85 -12.69 9.84 -5.89
C THR A 85 -13.56 10.08 -4.66
N MET A 86 -14.38 11.14 -4.66
CA MET A 86 -15.31 11.41 -3.57
C MET A 86 -16.31 10.27 -3.36
N LYS A 87 -16.91 9.77 -4.45
CA LYS A 87 -17.87 8.65 -4.41
C LYS A 87 -17.22 7.36 -3.89
N MET A 88 -16.00 7.04 -4.35
CA MET A 88 -15.26 5.87 -3.88
C MET A 88 -14.89 5.99 -2.40
N ASN A 89 -14.45 7.17 -1.95
CA ASN A 89 -14.14 7.42 -0.55
C ASN A 89 -15.37 7.22 0.35
N LEU A 90 -16.55 7.67 -0.09
CA LEU A 90 -17.81 7.43 0.61
C LEU A 90 -18.09 5.92 0.75
N TYR A 91 -18.03 5.17 -0.34
CA TYR A 91 -18.29 3.73 -0.30
C TYR A 91 -17.26 2.97 0.54
N ASN A 92 -15.98 3.32 0.42
CA ASN A 92 -14.92 2.75 1.25
C ASN A 92 -15.16 3.03 2.74
N ALA A 93 -15.56 4.25 3.10
CA ALA A 93 -15.90 4.58 4.49
C ALA A 93 -17.08 3.75 5.02
N MET A 94 -18.12 3.55 4.20
CA MET A 94 -19.26 2.68 4.56
C MET A 94 -18.84 1.21 4.66
N ALA A 95 -18.03 0.72 3.74
CA ALA A 95 -17.49 -0.64 3.76
C ALA A 95 -16.68 -0.88 5.04
N VAL A 96 -15.80 0.05 5.43
CA VAL A 96 -15.02 -0.04 6.68
C VAL A 96 -15.93 -0.11 7.90
N ARG A 97 -17.03 0.67 7.94
CA ARG A 97 -18.01 0.60 9.05
C ARG A 97 -18.66 -0.77 9.16
N ILE A 98 -19.11 -1.32 8.03
CA ILE A 98 -19.71 -2.66 7.96
C ILE A 98 -18.69 -3.72 8.38
N GLN A 99 -17.48 -3.68 7.81
CA GLN A 99 -16.40 -4.61 8.11
C GLN A 99 -15.98 -4.56 9.58
N ARG A 100 -15.85 -3.36 10.17
CA ARG A 100 -15.54 -3.17 11.60
C ARG A 100 -16.61 -3.84 12.47
N ARG A 101 -17.89 -3.61 12.17
CA ARG A 101 -19.00 -4.21 12.91
C ARG A 101 -18.98 -5.73 12.83
N TRP A 102 -18.77 -6.26 11.63
CA TRP A 102 -18.68 -7.70 11.40
C TRP A 102 -17.49 -8.35 12.10
N ARG A 103 -16.29 -7.79 11.96
CA ARG A 103 -15.07 -8.28 12.65
C ARG A 103 -15.28 -8.32 14.16
N GLY A 104 -15.87 -7.28 14.74
CA GLY A 104 -16.21 -7.25 16.16
C GLY A 104 -17.22 -8.32 16.57
N TYR A 105 -18.26 -8.55 15.77
CA TYR A 105 -19.21 -9.63 15.99
C TYR A 105 -18.53 -11.01 15.93
N LYS A 106 -17.73 -11.27 14.88
CA LYS A 106 -17.06 -12.55 14.68
C LYS A 106 -16.20 -12.92 15.88
N ILE A 107 -15.39 -11.98 16.38
CA ILE A 107 -14.51 -12.22 17.54
C ILE A 107 -15.34 -12.57 18.77
N ARG A 108 -16.35 -11.76 19.10
CA ARG A 108 -17.19 -11.98 20.30
C ARG A 108 -18.02 -13.26 20.25
N LYS A 109 -18.38 -13.73 19.06
CA LYS A 109 -19.20 -14.94 18.90
C LYS A 109 -18.37 -16.21 18.79
N TYR A 110 -17.27 -16.18 18.05
CA TYR A 110 -16.57 -17.41 17.64
C TYR A 110 -15.14 -17.55 18.16
N CYS A 111 -14.47 -16.46 18.56
CA CYS A 111 -13.06 -16.54 18.94
C CYS A 111 -12.83 -16.30 20.44
N PHE A 112 -13.58 -15.37 21.05
CA PHE A 112 -13.29 -14.88 22.38
C PHE A 112 -14.55 -14.76 23.24
N ASN A 113 -14.59 -15.54 24.34
CA ASN A 113 -15.65 -15.46 25.33
C ASN A 113 -15.14 -14.74 26.60
N TYR A 114 -15.54 -13.48 26.76
CA TYR A 114 -15.13 -12.62 27.86
C TYR A 114 -15.46 -13.20 29.25
N TYR A 115 -16.65 -13.77 29.41
CA TYR A 115 -17.11 -14.26 30.71
C TYR A 115 -16.30 -15.48 31.16
N TYR A 116 -15.94 -16.36 30.23
CA TYR A 116 -15.05 -17.48 30.51
C TYR A 116 -13.65 -17.02 30.89
N LEU A 117 -13.07 -16.06 30.16
CA LEU A 117 -11.75 -15.52 30.54
C LEU A 117 -11.79 -14.88 31.93
N LYS A 118 -12.84 -14.11 32.24
CA LYS A 118 -12.99 -13.46 33.54
C LYS A 118 -13.08 -14.48 34.67
N ALA A 119 -13.88 -15.54 34.49
CA ALA A 119 -13.99 -16.62 35.48
C ALA A 119 -12.65 -17.36 35.65
N TYR A 120 -11.96 -17.67 34.55
CA TYR A 120 -10.65 -18.29 34.58
C TYR A 120 -9.62 -17.44 35.34
N LEU A 121 -9.52 -16.14 35.06
CA LEU A 121 -8.60 -15.25 35.74
C LEU A 121 -8.89 -15.15 37.24
N LYS A 122 -10.17 -15.18 37.64
CA LYS A 122 -10.57 -15.21 39.05
C LYS A 122 -10.12 -16.51 39.73
N ALA A 123 -10.34 -17.64 39.08
CA ALA A 123 -9.86 -18.93 39.60
C ALA A 123 -8.33 -18.94 39.74
N VAL A 124 -7.60 -18.40 38.74
CA VAL A 124 -6.14 -18.26 38.80
C VAL A 124 -5.71 -17.37 39.97
N SER A 125 -6.36 -16.22 40.19
CA SER A 125 -6.03 -15.36 41.33
C SER A 125 -6.27 -16.05 42.67
N GLU A 126 -7.39 -16.77 42.81
CA GLU A 126 -7.72 -17.54 44.02
C GLU A 126 -6.68 -18.64 44.27
N THR A 127 -6.26 -19.37 43.22
CA THR A 127 -5.19 -20.38 43.36
C THR A 127 -3.84 -19.76 43.73
N ASN A 128 -3.51 -18.59 43.19
CA ASN A 128 -2.27 -17.89 43.51
C ASN A 128 -2.27 -17.34 44.94
N GLU A 129 -3.43 -16.94 45.47
CA GLU A 129 -3.60 -16.57 46.88
C GLU A 129 -3.39 -17.77 47.79
N ALA A 130 -4.06 -18.90 47.52
CA ALA A 130 -3.89 -20.12 48.31
C ALA A 130 -2.43 -20.63 48.31
N VAL A 131 -1.73 -20.56 47.17
CA VAL A 131 -0.31 -20.94 47.11
C VAL A 131 0.56 -19.99 47.93
N ARG A 132 0.26 -18.68 47.94
CA ARG A 132 1.01 -17.71 48.76
C ARG A 132 0.79 -17.97 50.25
N GLU A 133 -0.45 -18.20 50.68
CA GLU A 133 -0.76 -18.56 52.06
C GLU A 133 -0.04 -19.85 52.49
N ALA A 134 -0.05 -20.89 51.65
CA ALA A 134 0.67 -22.13 51.95
C ALA A 134 2.20 -21.94 52.05
N LEU A 135 2.77 -21.05 51.24
CA LEU A 135 4.20 -20.71 51.32
C LEU A 135 4.54 -19.93 52.59
N GLU A 136 3.66 -19.02 53.02
CA GLU A 136 3.80 -18.30 54.29
C GLU A 136 3.71 -19.26 55.48
N GLU A 137 2.72 -20.16 55.50
CA GLU A 137 2.61 -21.20 56.53
C GLU A 137 3.84 -22.10 56.58
N PHE A 138 4.38 -22.48 55.42
CA PHE A 138 5.60 -23.28 55.35
C PHE A 138 6.82 -22.53 55.89
N ALA A 139 6.96 -21.24 55.58
CA ALA A 139 8.03 -20.39 56.09
C ALA A 139 7.95 -20.26 57.62
N ASP A 140 6.75 -20.06 58.14
CA ASP A 140 6.46 -20.04 59.58
C ASP A 140 6.83 -21.36 60.27
N MET A 141 6.45 -22.49 59.67
CA MET A 141 6.79 -23.81 60.19
C MET A 141 8.30 -24.05 60.22
N LYS A 142 8.99 -23.69 59.13
CA LYS A 142 10.45 -23.70 59.03
C LYS A 142 11.12 -22.87 60.12
N GLU A 143 10.66 -21.63 60.31
CA GLU A 143 11.22 -20.74 61.32
C GLU A 143 11.00 -21.28 62.74
N ARG A 144 9.83 -21.88 63.03
CA ARG A 144 9.57 -22.55 64.32
C ARG A 144 10.48 -23.76 64.52
N GLU A 145 10.72 -24.56 63.48
CA GLU A 145 11.65 -25.69 63.53
C GLU A 145 13.09 -25.22 63.77
N GLU A 146 13.55 -24.18 63.08
CA GLU A 146 14.87 -23.59 63.28
C GLU A 146 15.02 -23.04 64.70
N ARG A 147 14.02 -22.30 65.20
CA ARG A 147 13.98 -21.83 66.59
C ARG A 147 14.08 -22.97 67.60
N LYS A 148 13.34 -24.07 67.39
CA LYS A 148 13.44 -25.28 68.24
C LYS A 148 14.82 -25.91 68.15
N ALA A 149 15.37 -26.07 66.95
CA ALA A 149 16.68 -26.65 66.72
C ALA A 149 17.79 -25.81 67.36
N ASP A 150 17.68 -24.48 67.32
CA ASP A 150 18.64 -23.58 67.97
C ASP A 150 18.53 -23.64 69.49
N LEU A 151 17.32 -23.70 70.06
CA LEU A 151 17.14 -23.97 71.48
C LEU A 151 17.77 -25.31 71.89
N GLU A 152 17.54 -26.38 71.12
CA GLU A 152 18.19 -27.68 71.37
C GLU A 152 19.71 -27.62 71.27
N LYS A 153 20.26 -26.88 70.29
CA LYS A 153 21.72 -26.69 70.17
C LYS A 153 22.26 -25.94 71.39
N GLU A 154 21.57 -24.90 71.87
CA GLU A 154 21.95 -24.16 73.07
C GLU A 154 21.86 -25.04 74.33
N GLU A 155 20.83 -25.90 74.45
CA GLU A 155 20.76 -26.90 75.52
C GLU A 155 21.90 -27.91 75.43
N LYS A 156 22.18 -28.47 74.25
CA LYS A 156 23.31 -29.38 74.03
C LYS A 156 24.65 -28.72 74.35
N LYS A 157 24.84 -27.43 74.02
CA LYS A 157 26.03 -26.65 74.39
C LYS A 157 26.14 -26.51 75.91
N ARG A 158 25.04 -26.18 76.59
CA ARG A 158 24.99 -26.08 78.06
C ARG A 158 25.31 -27.42 78.72
N ASP A 159 24.75 -28.51 78.22
CA ASP A 159 25.04 -29.87 78.71
C ASP A 159 26.49 -30.25 78.45
N TYR A 160 27.03 -29.95 77.26
CA TYR A 160 28.43 -30.17 76.95
C TYR A 160 29.37 -29.38 77.86
N GLN A 161 29.06 -28.11 78.12
CA GLN A 161 29.80 -27.29 79.08
C GLN A 161 29.77 -27.91 80.48
N ALA A 162 28.59 -28.34 80.96
CA ALA A 162 28.47 -29.02 82.25
C ALA A 162 29.32 -30.30 82.31
N ARG A 163 29.34 -31.11 81.24
CA ARG A 163 30.20 -32.30 81.16
C ARG A 163 31.70 -31.96 81.15
N LYS A 164 32.08 -30.86 80.48
CA LYS A 164 33.48 -30.37 80.40
C LYS A 164 33.97 -29.85 81.75
N THR A 165 33.15 -29.09 82.44
CA THR A 165 33.46 -28.49 83.75
C THR A 165 32.94 -29.33 84.91
N HIS A 166 32.65 -30.62 84.69
CA HIS A 166 32.09 -31.52 85.70
C HIS A 166 32.97 -31.61 86.97
N TYR A 167 34.27 -31.35 86.84
CA TYR A 167 35.20 -31.30 87.98
C TYR A 167 34.92 -30.17 88.98
N LEU A 168 34.10 -29.16 88.62
CA LEU A 168 33.69 -28.08 89.52
C LEU A 168 32.52 -28.45 90.45
N LEU A 169 32.00 -29.68 90.33
CA LEU A 169 30.90 -30.20 91.13
C LEU A 169 31.29 -30.35 92.61
N SER A 170 30.38 -30.01 93.51
CA SER A 170 30.57 -30.13 94.96
C SER A 170 30.83 -31.57 95.40
N THR A 171 31.81 -31.76 96.29
CA THR A 171 32.09 -33.05 96.94
C THR A 171 31.60 -33.03 98.38
N LYS A 172 31.55 -34.20 99.03
CA LYS A 172 31.14 -34.30 100.45
C LYS A 172 32.06 -33.53 101.41
N GLN A 173 33.33 -33.36 101.04
CA GLN A 173 34.33 -32.67 101.87
C GLN A 173 34.51 -31.19 101.51
N ILE A 174 34.32 -30.80 100.24
CA ILE A 174 34.55 -29.43 99.77
C ILE A 174 33.35 -28.97 98.91
N PRO A 175 32.70 -27.84 99.27
CA PRO A 175 31.64 -27.26 98.46
C PRO A 175 32.17 -26.76 97.11
N GLY A 176 31.49 -27.10 96.02
CA GLY A 176 31.84 -26.67 94.66
C GLY A 176 31.54 -25.19 94.43
N VAL A 177 32.14 -24.59 93.39
CA VAL A 177 32.01 -23.15 93.09
C VAL A 177 30.54 -22.71 92.93
N TYR A 178 29.68 -23.61 92.46
CA TYR A 178 28.26 -23.35 92.21
C TYR A 178 27.33 -23.85 93.34
N ASN A 179 27.88 -24.39 94.44
CA ASN A 179 27.14 -24.82 95.64
C ASN A 179 27.71 -24.16 96.91
N SER A 180 27.57 -22.84 96.99
CA SER A 180 28.08 -22.07 98.12
C SER A 180 27.27 -22.33 99.40
N PRO A 181 27.91 -22.55 100.56
CA PRO A 181 27.23 -22.80 101.83
C PRO A 181 26.38 -21.62 102.34
N PHE A 182 26.49 -20.44 101.72
CA PHE A 182 25.71 -19.25 102.04
C PHE A 182 24.41 -19.14 101.22
N ARG A 183 24.15 -20.05 100.27
CA ARG A 183 22.91 -20.10 99.49
C ARG A 183 21.99 -21.20 100.01
N LYS A 184 20.70 -20.90 100.09
CA LYS A 184 19.67 -21.85 100.56
C LYS A 184 19.39 -22.98 99.56
N GLU A 185 19.57 -22.70 98.27
CA GLU A 185 19.37 -23.65 97.18
C GLU A 185 20.60 -23.67 96.26
N PRO A 186 21.02 -24.84 95.76
CA PRO A 186 22.10 -24.94 94.78
C PRO A 186 21.80 -24.15 93.51
N ASP A 187 22.82 -23.55 92.89
CA ASP A 187 22.65 -22.83 91.63
C ASP A 187 22.10 -23.80 90.54
N PRO A 188 21.20 -23.36 89.64
CA PRO A 188 20.75 -24.16 88.50
C PRO A 188 21.87 -24.83 87.70
N ARG A 189 23.08 -24.25 87.67
CA ARG A 189 24.28 -24.89 87.10
C ARG A 189 24.74 -26.10 87.89
N GLU A 190 24.73 -26.06 89.22
CA GLU A 190 25.08 -27.20 90.08
C GLU A 190 24.11 -28.37 89.88
N LEU A 191 22.80 -28.09 89.81
CA LEU A 191 21.78 -29.11 89.55
C LEU A 191 21.97 -29.81 88.19
N ARG A 192 22.43 -29.07 87.16
CA ARG A 192 22.78 -29.66 85.86
C ARG A 192 24.08 -30.46 85.92
N LEU A 193 25.09 -29.99 86.66
CA LEU A 193 26.36 -30.70 86.87
C LEU A 193 26.13 -32.07 87.55
N GLN A 194 25.23 -32.13 88.55
CA GLN A 194 24.87 -33.37 89.24
C GLN A 194 24.24 -34.42 88.31
N LYS A 195 23.47 -33.98 87.32
CA LYS A 195 22.82 -34.86 86.33
C LYS A 195 23.76 -35.28 85.20
N ALA A 196 24.77 -34.47 84.90
CA ALA A 196 25.70 -34.70 83.81
C ALA A 196 26.74 -35.78 84.16
N LYS A 197 27.21 -36.53 83.16
CA LYS A 197 28.34 -37.46 83.31
C LYS A 197 29.62 -36.83 82.75
N PRO A 198 30.78 -36.96 83.43
CA PRO A 198 32.02 -36.32 82.99
C PRO A 198 32.41 -36.75 81.56
N LEU A 199 33.02 -35.84 80.80
CA LEU A 199 33.55 -36.17 79.48
C LEU A 199 34.60 -37.29 79.62
N THR A 200 34.31 -38.44 79.03
CA THR A 200 35.26 -39.55 78.94
C THR A 200 36.22 -39.24 77.79
N HIS A 201 37.51 -39.07 78.09
CA HIS A 201 38.52 -38.98 77.04
C HIS A 201 38.51 -40.26 76.22
N PRO A 202 38.34 -40.20 74.89
CA PRO A 202 38.48 -41.39 74.06
C PRO A 202 39.90 -41.92 74.25
N ARG A 203 40.05 -43.17 74.70
CA ARG A 203 41.30 -43.89 74.47
C ARG A 203 41.53 -43.90 72.95
N PRO A 204 42.74 -43.63 72.44
CA PRO A 204 43.02 -43.79 71.02
C PRO A 204 42.62 -45.21 70.65
N LYS A 205 41.56 -45.35 69.83
CA LYS A 205 41.30 -46.62 69.20
C LYS A 205 42.50 -46.86 68.30
N VAL A 206 43.34 -47.83 68.67
CA VAL A 206 44.30 -48.43 67.74
C VAL A 206 43.46 -48.82 66.53
N THR A 207 43.64 -48.10 65.42
CA THR A 207 43.08 -48.52 64.16
C THR A 207 43.69 -49.89 63.86
N PRO A 208 42.89 -50.96 63.73
CA PRO A 208 43.41 -52.14 63.07
C PRO A 208 43.83 -51.65 61.68
N LYS A 209 45.09 -51.88 61.30
CA LYS A 209 45.46 -51.82 59.88
C LYS A 209 44.39 -52.62 59.15
N ARG A 210 43.62 -51.97 58.26
CA ARG A 210 42.74 -52.66 57.33
C ARG A 210 43.63 -53.67 56.59
N SER A 211 43.56 -54.94 56.96
CA SER A 211 43.91 -56.00 56.03
C SER A 211 42.93 -55.85 54.88
N ALA A 212 43.47 -55.64 53.68
CA ALA A 212 42.68 -55.64 52.47
C ALA A 212 41.87 -56.94 52.45
N SER A 213 40.54 -56.83 52.52
CA SER A 213 39.70 -58.01 52.34
C SER A 213 39.94 -58.54 50.93
N LEU A 214 40.13 -59.86 50.79
CA LEU A 214 40.26 -60.57 49.51
C LEU A 214 39.08 -60.36 48.55
N ARG A 215 38.00 -59.68 48.98
CA ARG A 215 36.88 -59.27 48.13
C ARG A 215 37.24 -58.11 47.17
N ASN A 216 38.26 -57.30 47.49
CA ASN A 216 38.76 -56.25 46.59
C ASN A 216 39.76 -56.78 45.53
N TRP A 217 40.23 -58.03 45.65
CA TRP A 217 41.14 -58.62 44.65
C TRP A 217 40.38 -59.25 43.47
N LEU A 218 39.12 -59.68 43.69
CA LEU A 218 38.20 -60.14 42.65
C LEU A 218 37.57 -59.00 41.83
N GLU A 219 37.56 -57.77 42.35
CA GLU A 219 37.19 -56.57 41.57
C GLU A 219 38.25 -56.24 40.49
N CYS A 220 39.52 -56.61 40.72
CA CYS A 220 40.61 -56.36 39.76
C CYS A 220 40.61 -57.33 38.55
N THR A 221 39.93 -58.47 38.63
CA THR A 221 39.79 -59.40 37.47
C THR A 221 38.67 -58.98 36.52
N ARG A 222 37.72 -58.15 36.96
CA ARG A 222 36.71 -57.51 36.09
C ARG A 222 37.25 -56.37 35.22
N ALA A 223 38.47 -55.89 35.50
CA ALA A 223 39.08 -54.78 34.77
C ALA A 223 39.84 -55.20 33.48
N ARG A 224 39.92 -56.50 33.15
CA ARG A 224 40.64 -57.02 31.96
C ARG A 224 39.83 -57.90 31.01
N SER A 225 38.51 -57.99 31.16
CA SER A 225 37.65 -58.46 30.07
C SER A 225 37.32 -57.29 29.15
N PHE A 226 37.44 -57.47 27.83
CA PHE A 226 36.88 -56.54 26.83
C PHE A 226 35.49 -56.08 27.29
N PRO A 227 35.17 -54.78 27.22
CA PRO A 227 33.85 -54.32 27.62
C PRO A 227 32.82 -55.07 26.79
N ARG A 228 31.97 -55.84 27.46
CA ARG A 228 30.77 -56.40 26.84
C ARG A 228 30.03 -55.21 26.26
N SER A 229 29.82 -55.20 24.94
CA SER A 229 29.19 -54.08 24.24
C SER A 229 27.88 -53.72 24.94
N ALA A 230 27.92 -52.68 25.77
CA ALA A 230 26.70 -52.00 26.15
C ALA A 230 26.08 -51.56 24.83
N VAL A 231 24.79 -51.82 24.65
CA VAL A 231 24.03 -51.23 23.55
C VAL A 231 24.39 -49.74 23.56
N LEU A 232 25.04 -49.30 22.48
CA LEU A 232 25.44 -47.90 22.36
C LEU A 232 24.18 -47.07 22.64
N PRO A 233 24.26 -46.00 23.46
CA PRO A 233 23.14 -45.08 23.57
C PRO A 233 22.72 -44.69 22.14
N PRO A 234 21.42 -44.48 21.87
CA PRO A 234 20.96 -43.99 20.58
C PRO A 234 21.92 -42.90 20.13
N ILE A 235 22.53 -43.07 18.96
CA ILE A 235 23.50 -42.09 18.47
C ILE A 235 22.70 -40.81 18.25
N ASP A 236 22.69 -39.93 19.26
CA ASP A 236 22.42 -38.52 19.07
C ASP A 236 23.60 -38.02 18.26
N ARG A 237 23.48 -38.18 16.94
CA ARG A 237 24.49 -37.78 15.96
C ARG A 237 24.71 -36.28 16.20
N LYS A 238 25.84 -35.93 16.79
CA LYS A 238 26.25 -34.53 16.92
C LYS A 238 26.22 -33.92 15.50
N PRO A 239 25.69 -32.69 15.34
CA PRO A 239 25.66 -32.02 14.05
C PRO A 239 27.08 -31.99 13.47
N CYS A 240 27.23 -32.40 12.22
CA CYS A 240 28.50 -32.49 11.53
C CYS A 240 29.19 -31.12 11.58
N GLN A 241 30.38 -31.02 12.20
CA GLN A 241 31.15 -29.77 12.22
C GLN A 241 31.70 -29.49 10.81
N GLY A 242 31.17 -28.45 10.17
CA GLY A 242 31.56 -27.98 8.83
C GLY A 242 30.39 -27.21 8.17
N PRO A 243 30.56 -26.69 6.94
CA PRO A 243 29.49 -26.03 6.19
C PRO A 243 28.52 -27.07 5.56
N PHE A 244 28.26 -28.17 6.26
CA PHE A 244 27.39 -29.24 5.79
C PHE A 244 25.95 -28.93 6.18
N ARG A 245 25.03 -29.12 5.23
CA ARG A 245 23.60 -28.91 5.45
C ARG A 245 23.04 -29.96 6.41
N ASP A 246 22.00 -29.58 7.13
CA ASP A 246 21.33 -30.47 8.07
C ASP A 246 20.79 -31.73 7.36
N ILE A 247 20.80 -32.87 8.06
CA ILE A 247 20.41 -34.17 7.49
C ILE A 247 18.95 -34.12 7.02
N ALA A 248 18.10 -33.40 7.75
CA ALA A 248 16.71 -33.17 7.38
C ALA A 248 16.59 -32.41 6.04
N GLU A 249 17.43 -31.38 5.82
CA GLU A 249 17.46 -30.65 4.54
C GLU A 249 17.95 -31.52 3.39
N VAL A 250 18.99 -32.33 3.61
CA VAL A 250 19.54 -33.23 2.58
C VAL A 250 18.51 -34.28 2.19
N LEU A 251 17.79 -34.85 3.16
CA LEU A 251 16.72 -35.80 2.89
C LEU A 251 15.53 -35.14 2.20
N ALA A 252 15.14 -33.93 2.62
CA ALA A 252 14.09 -33.15 1.95
C ALA A 252 14.46 -32.81 0.51
N GLN A 253 15.73 -32.53 0.23
CA GLN A 253 16.23 -32.25 -1.11
C GLN A 253 16.29 -33.51 -1.98
N ARG A 254 16.72 -34.64 -1.41
CA ARG A 254 16.80 -35.94 -2.11
C ARG A 254 15.42 -36.48 -2.51
N TYR A 255 14.42 -36.30 -1.64
CA TYR A 255 13.05 -36.75 -1.89
C TYR A 255 12.13 -35.62 -2.34
N LYS A 256 12.68 -34.47 -2.77
CA LYS A 256 11.88 -33.38 -3.33
C LYS A 256 11.17 -33.90 -4.59
N PRO A 257 9.83 -33.88 -4.64
CA PRO A 257 9.11 -34.29 -5.85
C PRO A 257 9.54 -33.41 -7.02
N LEU A 258 9.69 -34.04 -8.20
CA LEU A 258 10.03 -33.31 -9.42
C LEU A 258 8.95 -32.28 -9.69
N GLU A 259 9.31 -31.00 -9.65
CA GLU A 259 8.44 -29.93 -10.13
C GLU A 259 8.37 -30.06 -11.66
N PRO A 260 7.20 -30.36 -12.25
CA PRO A 260 7.08 -30.44 -13.70
C PRO A 260 7.51 -29.10 -14.31
N THR A 261 8.30 -29.17 -15.39
CA THR A 261 8.66 -27.96 -16.15
C THR A 261 7.39 -27.20 -16.56
N LEU A 262 7.48 -25.89 -16.75
CA LEU A 262 6.33 -25.03 -17.08
C LEU A 262 5.46 -25.60 -18.21
N ARG A 263 6.09 -26.29 -19.18
CA ARG A 263 5.45 -26.95 -20.32
C ARG A 263 4.60 -28.18 -19.97
N VAL A 264 4.89 -28.83 -18.83
CA VAL A 264 4.16 -30.01 -18.32
C VAL A 264 3.12 -29.59 -17.28
N ALA A 265 3.35 -28.48 -16.58
CA ALA A 265 2.41 -27.94 -15.60
C ALA A 265 1.21 -27.21 -16.25
N GLU A 266 1.42 -26.59 -17.41
CA GLU A 266 0.36 -25.90 -18.14
C GLU A 266 -0.42 -26.86 -19.07
N PRO A 267 -1.77 -26.88 -19.01
CA PRO A 267 -2.59 -27.64 -19.95
C PRO A 267 -2.33 -27.16 -21.38
N ILE A 268 -2.33 -28.08 -22.35
CA ILE A 268 -2.11 -27.77 -23.77
C ILE A 268 -3.13 -26.74 -24.30
N ASP A 269 -4.35 -26.73 -23.75
CA ASP A 269 -5.42 -25.79 -24.10
C ASP A 269 -5.43 -24.49 -23.26
N GLY A 270 -4.45 -24.29 -22.37
CA GLY A 270 -4.29 -23.11 -21.53
C GLY A 270 -4.50 -21.76 -22.24
N PRO A 271 -3.94 -21.51 -23.45
CA PRO A 271 -4.18 -20.24 -24.15
C PRO A 271 -5.63 -20.05 -24.63
N LYS A 272 -6.36 -21.13 -24.93
CA LYS A 272 -7.77 -21.05 -25.31
C LYS A 272 -8.64 -20.78 -24.09
N GLU A 273 -8.36 -21.46 -22.98
CA GLU A 273 -9.06 -21.26 -21.71
C GLU A 273 -8.85 -19.84 -21.16
N ALA A 274 -7.60 -19.34 -21.19
CA ALA A 274 -7.26 -17.98 -20.79
C ALA A 274 -7.99 -16.93 -21.65
N ARG A 275 -8.13 -17.16 -22.97
CA ARG A 275 -8.86 -16.26 -23.86
C ARG A 275 -10.37 -16.27 -23.56
N ALA A 276 -10.95 -17.43 -23.29
CA ALA A 276 -12.36 -17.55 -22.90
C ALA A 276 -12.65 -16.94 -21.52
N GLU A 277 -11.69 -17.03 -20.60
CA GLU A 277 -11.79 -16.42 -19.27
C GLU A 277 -11.66 -14.89 -19.35
N LEU A 278 -10.77 -14.38 -20.20
CA LEU A 278 -10.64 -12.95 -20.47
C LEU A 278 -11.92 -12.38 -21.09
N GLN A 279 -12.55 -13.08 -22.04
CA GLN A 279 -13.85 -12.68 -22.59
C GLN A 279 -14.96 -12.67 -21.52
N ARG A 280 -14.98 -13.65 -20.61
CA ARG A 280 -15.92 -13.68 -19.48
C ARG A 280 -15.68 -12.51 -18.51
N GLN A 281 -14.42 -12.14 -18.28
CA GLN A 281 -14.07 -10.97 -17.48
C GLN A 281 -14.47 -9.67 -18.17
N GLU A 282 -14.29 -9.55 -19.48
CA GLU A 282 -14.76 -8.40 -20.26
C GLU A 282 -16.29 -8.30 -20.21
N TRP A 283 -17.00 -9.43 -20.34
CA TRP A 283 -18.46 -9.49 -20.22
C TRP A 283 -18.96 -9.10 -18.83
N THR A 284 -18.34 -9.58 -17.76
CA THR A 284 -18.68 -9.18 -16.39
C THR A 284 -18.33 -7.72 -16.10
N ARG A 285 -17.38 -7.13 -16.85
CA ARG A 285 -17.01 -5.73 -16.78
C ARG A 285 -17.84 -4.83 -17.69
N ASN A 286 -18.66 -5.39 -18.58
CA ASN A 286 -19.56 -4.60 -19.40
C ASN A 286 -20.67 -4.03 -18.52
N VAL A 287 -20.61 -2.72 -18.30
CA VAL A 287 -21.61 -1.96 -17.51
C VAL A 287 -22.89 -1.69 -18.34
N GLN A 288 -22.85 -1.93 -19.65
CA GLN A 288 -23.96 -1.60 -20.56
C GLN A 288 -24.02 -2.56 -21.75
N ASP A 289 -25.15 -3.24 -21.93
CA ASP A 289 -25.39 -4.20 -23.04
C ASP A 289 -25.71 -3.53 -24.39
N LYS A 290 -25.77 -2.20 -24.42
CA LYS A 290 -26.14 -1.46 -25.64
C LYS A 290 -24.92 -1.38 -26.55
N LEU A 291 -25.03 -1.97 -27.74
CA LEU A 291 -24.05 -1.83 -28.82
C LEU A 291 -23.70 -0.35 -29.02
N PHE A 292 -22.41 -0.06 -29.12
CA PHE A 292 -21.92 1.28 -29.41
C PHE A 292 -22.34 1.69 -30.82
N LEU A 293 -23.45 2.41 -30.92
CA LEU A 293 -23.91 2.95 -32.19
C LEU A 293 -23.06 4.17 -32.59
N PRO A 294 -22.69 4.31 -33.86
CA PRO A 294 -21.94 5.47 -34.33
C PRO A 294 -22.67 6.78 -34.01
N PHE A 295 -21.89 7.81 -33.63
CA PHE A 295 -22.35 9.10 -33.12
C PHE A 295 -23.41 9.82 -33.98
N SER A 296 -23.51 9.49 -35.27
CA SER A 296 -24.46 10.10 -36.22
C SER A 296 -25.93 9.70 -35.99
N SER A 297 -26.21 8.66 -35.21
CA SER A 297 -27.57 8.13 -35.02
C SER A 297 -28.24 8.54 -33.69
N TYR A 298 -27.47 9.01 -32.72
CA TYR A 298 -27.93 9.15 -31.33
C TYR A 298 -28.96 10.28 -31.10
N HIS A 299 -29.00 11.28 -32.00
CA HIS A 299 -29.88 12.44 -31.87
C HIS A 299 -31.25 12.28 -32.54
N LYS A 300 -31.47 11.23 -33.35
CA LYS A 300 -32.70 11.09 -34.13
C LYS A 300 -33.90 10.54 -33.34
N SER A 301 -33.68 9.93 -32.18
CA SER A 301 -34.74 9.20 -31.45
C SER A 301 -35.11 9.77 -30.07
N LYS A 302 -34.46 10.82 -29.58
CA LYS A 302 -34.82 11.43 -28.29
C LYS A 302 -35.65 12.69 -28.47
N LYS A 303 -36.93 12.62 -28.10
CA LYS A 303 -37.80 13.78 -27.89
C LYS A 303 -37.18 14.62 -26.76
N HIS A 304 -36.84 15.88 -27.03
CA HIS A 304 -36.21 16.77 -26.06
C HIS A 304 -37.17 17.03 -24.88
N ILE A 305 -36.73 16.72 -23.65
CA ILE A 305 -37.48 17.00 -22.42
C ILE A 305 -36.75 18.13 -21.69
N PRO A 306 -37.34 19.33 -21.55
CA PRO A 306 -36.73 20.46 -20.84
C PRO A 306 -36.60 20.16 -19.33
N ALA A 307 -35.48 20.55 -18.73
CA ALA A 307 -35.22 20.36 -17.30
C ALA A 307 -36.14 21.23 -16.42
N MET A 308 -36.64 20.67 -15.30
CA MET A 308 -37.65 21.29 -14.42
C MET A 308 -37.17 22.55 -13.65
N HIS A 309 -35.90 22.92 -13.70
CA HIS A 309 -35.34 24.03 -12.92
C HIS A 309 -35.38 25.41 -13.62
N LEU A 310 -36.15 25.55 -14.70
CA LEU A 310 -36.31 26.79 -15.48
C LEU A 310 -37.64 27.51 -15.25
N SER A 311 -38.34 27.27 -14.12
CA SER A 311 -39.57 28.00 -13.79
C SER A 311 -39.27 29.37 -13.18
N SER A 312 -38.90 30.32 -14.04
CA SER A 312 -38.85 31.75 -13.72
C SER A 312 -40.19 32.41 -14.07
N LYS A 313 -40.59 33.47 -13.36
CA LYS A 313 -41.85 34.24 -13.60
C LYS A 313 -41.88 34.84 -15.01
N TYR A 314 -40.71 35.07 -15.58
CA TYR A 314 -40.50 35.36 -16.99
C TYR A 314 -40.03 34.04 -17.61
N GLY A 315 -40.80 33.44 -18.53
CA GLY A 315 -40.50 32.12 -19.11
C GLY A 315 -39.08 32.03 -19.68
N PRO A 316 -38.59 30.82 -20.05
CA PRO A 316 -37.23 30.64 -20.50
C PRO A 316 -36.97 31.51 -21.73
N ASP A 317 -36.05 32.48 -21.62
CA ASP A 317 -35.53 33.19 -22.77
C ASP A 317 -35.01 32.16 -23.76
N SER A 318 -35.51 32.22 -25.00
CA SER A 318 -35.19 31.28 -26.06
C SER A 318 -33.75 31.47 -26.56
N TYR A 319 -32.79 31.15 -25.70
CA TYR A 319 -31.38 31.28 -26.00
C TYR A 319 -30.99 30.27 -27.09
N GLY A 320 -30.92 30.77 -28.33
CA GLY A 320 -30.37 30.05 -29.48
C GLY A 320 -31.33 29.76 -30.63
N SER A 321 -32.63 30.05 -30.54
CA SER A 321 -33.57 29.76 -31.65
C SER A 321 -33.89 30.95 -32.55
N GLN A 322 -33.93 32.20 -32.04
CA GLN A 322 -34.42 33.34 -32.83
C GLN A 322 -33.34 34.26 -33.41
N HIS A 323 -32.16 34.41 -32.79
CA HIS A 323 -31.28 35.55 -33.12
C HIS A 323 -29.88 35.22 -33.64
N PHE A 324 -29.45 33.95 -33.64
CA PHE A 324 -28.09 33.62 -34.12
C PHE A 324 -28.03 33.27 -35.61
N ARG A 325 -29.19 33.03 -36.23
CA ARG A 325 -29.35 32.93 -37.69
C ARG A 325 -30.67 33.60 -38.04
N GLU A 326 -30.63 34.89 -38.27
CA GLU A 326 -31.72 35.63 -38.89
C GLU A 326 -31.98 35.00 -40.28
N LYS A 327 -32.96 34.10 -40.36
CA LYS A 327 -33.56 33.70 -41.63
C LYS A 327 -34.56 34.80 -41.96
N ASN A 328 -34.13 35.82 -42.68
CA ASN A 328 -35.03 36.75 -43.36
C ASN A 328 -35.42 36.15 -44.71
N PRO A 329 -36.56 35.44 -44.83
CA PRO A 329 -37.01 34.92 -46.13
C PRO A 329 -37.27 36.04 -47.14
N GLU A 330 -37.62 37.25 -46.68
CA GLU A 330 -37.91 38.42 -47.54
C GLU A 330 -36.67 39.05 -48.20
N ARG A 331 -35.44 38.62 -47.85
CA ARG A 331 -34.20 39.07 -48.52
C ARG A 331 -33.82 38.24 -49.74
N TRP A 332 -34.59 37.21 -50.07
CA TRP A 332 -34.32 36.36 -51.23
C TRP A 332 -34.88 37.04 -52.47
N ILE A 333 -34.00 37.47 -53.37
CA ILE A 333 -34.38 38.19 -54.60
C ILE A 333 -35.19 37.28 -55.56
N CYS A 334 -35.17 35.96 -55.36
CA CYS A 334 -35.96 34.97 -56.11
C CYS A 334 -36.34 33.78 -55.21
N ASP A 335 -37.59 33.32 -55.29
CA ASP A 335 -38.12 32.08 -54.67
C ASP A 335 -37.66 30.78 -55.37
N LYS A 336 -36.66 30.86 -56.24
CA LYS A 336 -36.18 29.71 -57.02
C LYS A 336 -34.84 29.23 -56.49
N ASP A 337 -34.75 27.94 -56.19
CA ASP A 337 -33.49 27.28 -55.89
C ASP A 337 -32.50 27.45 -57.07
N PHE A 338 -31.21 27.54 -56.76
CA PHE A 338 -30.16 27.65 -57.77
C PHE A 338 -30.21 26.46 -58.74
N GLN A 339 -30.52 26.73 -60.01
CA GLN A 339 -30.44 25.73 -61.08
C GLN A 339 -28.96 25.50 -61.41
N THR A 340 -28.47 24.27 -61.24
CA THR A 340 -27.14 23.87 -61.66
C THR A 340 -27.06 23.84 -63.19
N VAL A 341 -26.30 24.77 -63.76
CA VAL A 341 -26.12 24.93 -65.22
C VAL A 341 -25.20 23.86 -65.82
N LEU A 342 -24.46 23.12 -64.98
CA LEU A 342 -23.56 22.05 -65.39
C LEU A 342 -23.94 20.74 -64.70
N PRO A 343 -23.88 19.59 -65.40
CA PRO A 343 -24.10 18.29 -64.78
C PRO A 343 -23.04 18.08 -63.69
N SER A 344 -23.47 17.63 -62.51
CA SER A 344 -22.55 17.27 -61.43
C SER A 344 -21.66 16.11 -61.89
N PHE A 345 -20.35 16.18 -61.61
CA PHE A 345 -19.46 15.02 -61.75
C PHE A 345 -20.06 13.80 -61.03
N ASP A 346 -20.08 12.64 -61.68
CA ASP A 346 -20.72 11.41 -61.17
C ASP A 346 -20.31 11.08 -59.73
N LEU A 347 -19.03 11.30 -59.41
CA LEU A 347 -18.44 11.09 -58.09
C LEU A 347 -19.18 11.85 -56.95
N PHE A 348 -19.71 13.04 -57.24
CA PHE A 348 -20.42 13.87 -56.26
C PHE A 348 -21.95 13.74 -56.37
N SER A 349 -22.45 13.15 -57.46
CA SER A 349 -23.88 12.90 -57.66
C SER A 349 -24.45 11.90 -56.66
N GLU A 350 -23.59 11.00 -56.16
CA GLU A 350 -23.91 9.93 -55.19
C GLU A 350 -23.68 10.37 -53.73
N TYR A 351 -22.99 11.49 -53.52
CA TYR A 351 -22.59 11.96 -52.20
C TYR A 351 -23.82 12.40 -51.39
N GLY A 352 -24.24 11.56 -50.44
CA GLY A 352 -25.43 11.78 -49.61
C GLY A 352 -26.69 11.05 -50.06
N LYS A 353 -26.72 10.45 -51.26
CA LYS A 353 -27.82 9.57 -51.70
C LYS A 353 -27.65 8.14 -51.20
N LEU A 354 -26.42 7.64 -51.13
CA LEU A 354 -26.10 6.27 -50.68
C LEU A 354 -26.28 6.04 -49.18
N TYR A 355 -26.43 7.11 -48.38
CA TYR A 355 -26.47 7.00 -46.92
C TYR A 355 -27.65 7.75 -46.30
N SER A 356 -28.90 7.50 -46.75
CA SER A 356 -30.08 7.74 -45.91
C SER A 356 -31.39 7.18 -46.50
N LYS A 357 -31.66 5.90 -46.25
CA LYS A 357 -32.91 5.36 -45.67
C LYS A 357 -32.78 3.84 -45.61
N ALA A 358 -32.66 3.30 -44.39
CA ALA A 358 -32.93 1.91 -44.05
C ALA A 358 -32.71 0.85 -45.16
N GLY A 359 -31.46 0.62 -45.58
CA GLY A 359 -31.03 -0.64 -46.16
C GLY A 359 -31.87 -1.25 -47.30
N GLN A 360 -32.45 -0.44 -48.19
CA GLN A 360 -32.95 -0.95 -49.47
C GLN A 360 -32.03 -0.48 -50.58
N ILE A 361 -31.40 -1.46 -51.23
CA ILE A 361 -30.71 -1.33 -52.51
C ILE A 361 -31.78 -1.31 -53.59
N VAL A 362 -31.82 -0.25 -54.39
CA VAL A 362 -32.31 -0.29 -55.78
C VAL A 362 -31.12 0.08 -56.64
#